data_AF-A0A1V5GYN8-F1
#
_entry.id   AF-A0A1V5GYN8-F1
#
_cell.length_a   1.000
_cell.length_b   1.000
_cell.length_c   1.000
_cell.angle_alpha   90.00
_cell.angle_beta   90.00
_cell.angle_gamma   90.00
#
_symmetry.space_group_name_H-M   'P 1'
#
loop_
_entity.id
_entity.type
_entity.pdbx_description
1 polymer ?
#
loop_
_entity_poly.entity_id
_entity_poly.type
_entity_poly.pdbx_seq_one_letter_code
_entity_poly.pdbx_strand_id
1 'polypeptide(L)'
;MLTGSLLATDRSDVPVFDLGMGFQGLISVHDFGLTGNTFSSFDLTIRYDEAAAGEFESDLQVFHYTGGAWLPVTTGLDLANNLITAGGLTSFSLFGVGYAIPEPGTLALAAVAGLALLRRHR
;
A
#
# COMPACT_ATOMS: atom_id res chain seq x y z
N MET A 1 18.14 -10.04 15.23
CA MET A 1 17.86 -8.65 15.62
C MET A 1 16.90 -8.05 14.61
N LEU A 2 15.77 -7.53 15.08
CA LEU A 2 14.80 -6.76 14.28
C LEU A 2 15.24 -5.29 14.26
N THR A 3 15.22 -4.67 13.09
CA THR A 3 15.46 -3.24 12.88
C THR A 3 14.25 -2.61 12.20
N GLY A 4 14.02 -1.33 12.48
CA GLY A 4 12.99 -0.53 11.84
C GLY A 4 13.45 0.92 11.74
N SER A 5 13.17 1.57 10.62
CA SER A 5 13.40 3.00 10.44
C SER A 5 12.26 3.66 9.67
N LEU A 6 11.93 4.89 10.03
CA LEU A 6 10.97 5.73 9.30
C LEU A 6 11.76 6.61 8.33
N LEU A 7 11.40 6.57 7.05
CA LEU A 7 12.03 7.28 5.97
C LEU A 7 11.13 8.41 5.47
N ALA A 8 11.76 9.51 5.06
CA ALA A 8 11.07 10.54 4.31
C ALA A 8 10.66 10.00 2.93
N THR A 9 9.45 10.35 2.48
CA THR A 9 8.86 9.85 1.23
C THR A 9 9.58 10.37 -0.01
N ASP A 10 10.33 11.47 0.10
CA ASP A 10 11.10 12.14 -0.95
C ASP A 10 12.60 11.77 -0.94
N ARG A 11 13.02 10.83 -0.09
CA ARG A 11 14.42 10.38 -0.02
C ARG A 11 14.80 9.70 -1.35
N SER A 12 15.99 9.99 -1.87
CA SER A 12 16.42 9.54 -3.21
C SER A 12 16.62 8.03 -3.36
N ASP A 13 16.72 7.30 -2.26
CA ASP A 13 16.86 5.84 -2.18
C ASP A 13 15.54 5.14 -1.83
N VAL A 14 14.45 5.88 -1.61
CA VAL A 14 13.10 5.32 -1.61
C VAL A 14 12.68 5.11 -3.07
N PRO A 15 12.32 3.88 -3.48
CA PRO A 15 11.86 3.62 -4.83
C PRO A 15 10.64 4.47 -5.17
N VAL A 16 10.62 5.02 -6.39
CA VAL A 16 9.49 5.82 -6.88
C VAL A 16 8.19 5.05 -6.68
N PHE A 17 7.25 5.68 -5.99
CA PHE A 17 5.90 5.18 -5.87
C PHE A 17 5.13 5.58 -7.12
N ASP A 18 5.09 4.68 -8.11
CA ASP A 18 4.31 4.79 -9.34
C ASP A 18 3.55 3.49 -9.58
N LEU A 19 2.22 3.55 -9.54
CA LEU A 19 1.33 2.43 -9.80
C LEU A 19 0.55 2.62 -11.11
N GLY A 20 0.86 3.67 -11.88
CA GLY A 20 0.10 4.06 -13.06
C GLY A 20 -1.32 4.53 -12.73
N MET A 21 -1.55 5.04 -11.51
CA MET A 21 -2.83 5.56 -11.07
C MET A 21 -2.81 7.09 -11.03
N GLY A 22 -3.95 7.72 -11.31
CA GLY A 22 -4.00 9.18 -11.42
C GLY A 22 -3.89 9.92 -10.09
N PHE A 23 -4.35 9.30 -8.99
CA PHE A 23 -4.22 9.86 -7.65
C PHE A 23 -3.52 8.86 -6.75
N GLN A 24 -2.27 9.12 -6.43
CA GLN A 24 -1.46 8.23 -5.63
C GLN A 24 -0.44 9.00 -4.81
N GLY A 25 -0.11 8.47 -3.64
CA GLY A 25 0.89 9.06 -2.77
C GLY A 25 1.19 8.19 -1.56
N LEU A 26 2.42 8.29 -1.05
CA LEU A 26 2.82 7.72 0.23
C LEU A 26 2.82 8.83 1.28
N ILE A 27 2.27 8.53 2.45
CA ILE A 27 2.28 9.41 3.63
C ILE A 27 3.42 9.04 4.60
N SER A 28 3.89 7.79 4.54
CA SER A 28 5.02 7.32 5.34
C SER A 28 5.68 6.11 4.69
N VAL A 29 6.98 5.94 4.92
CA VAL A 29 7.77 4.80 4.45
C VAL A 29 8.57 4.22 5.60
N HIS A 30 8.47 2.91 5.79
CA HIS A 30 9.10 2.18 6.88
C HIS A 30 10.04 1.13 6.30
N ASP A 31 11.30 1.14 6.68
CA ASP A 31 12.26 0.10 6.32
C ASP A 31 12.48 -0.82 7.52
N PHE A 32 12.08 -2.09 7.37
CA PHE A 32 12.28 -3.11 8.38
C PHE A 32 13.31 -4.13 7.92
N GLY A 33 14.11 -4.62 8.86
CA GLY A 33 15.14 -5.62 8.60
C GLY A 33 15.20 -6.66 9.71
N LEU A 34 15.60 -7.89 9.36
CA LEU A 34 15.83 -8.96 10.32
C LEU A 34 17.14 -9.66 10.00
N THR A 35 18.08 -9.62 10.95
CA THR A 35 19.38 -10.29 10.83
C THR A 35 19.53 -11.39 11.87
N GLY A 36 19.98 -12.58 11.46
CA GLY A 36 20.31 -13.69 12.36
C GLY A 36 19.15 -14.58 12.81
N ASN A 37 17.93 -14.34 12.30
CA ASN A 37 16.75 -15.17 12.56
C ASN A 37 16.03 -15.49 11.26
N THR A 38 15.35 -16.64 11.23
CA THR A 38 14.40 -17.02 10.19
C THR A 38 12.97 -16.98 10.74
N PHE A 39 12.00 -16.68 9.89
CA PHE A 39 10.59 -16.65 10.22
C PHE A 39 9.79 -17.22 9.04
N SER A 40 8.58 -17.71 9.30
CA SER A 40 7.66 -18.17 8.26
C SER A 40 6.78 -17.03 7.73
N SER A 41 6.21 -16.26 8.66
CA SER A 41 5.35 -15.14 8.37
C SER A 41 5.32 -14.18 9.57
N PHE A 42 4.93 -12.93 9.32
CA PHE A 42 4.62 -11.96 10.36
C PHE A 42 3.48 -11.06 9.93
N ASP A 43 2.86 -10.42 10.91
CA ASP A 43 1.89 -9.35 10.68
C ASP A 43 2.53 -8.03 11.10
N LEU A 44 2.21 -6.98 10.34
CA LEU A 44 2.72 -5.63 10.52
C LEU A 44 1.55 -4.70 10.76
N THR A 45 1.52 -4.06 11.94
CA THR A 45 0.56 -2.99 12.25
C THR A 45 1.33 -1.69 12.39
N ILE A 46 0.91 -0.68 11.62
CA ILE A 46 1.49 0.66 11.60
C ILE A 46 0.44 1.63 12.08
N ARG A 47 0.83 2.53 12.99
CA ARG A 47 0.03 3.70 13.31
C ARG A 47 0.32 4.79 12.29
N TYR A 48 -0.70 5.25 11.57
CA TYR A 48 -0.54 6.29 10.56
C TYR A 48 -0.91 7.68 11.13
N ASP A 49 -0.48 8.72 10.43
CA ASP A 49 -0.87 10.10 10.73
C ASP A 49 -2.12 10.46 9.94
N GLU A 50 -3.24 10.63 10.65
CA GLU A 50 -4.54 11.02 10.11
C GLU A 50 -4.47 12.38 9.39
N ALA A 51 -3.70 13.33 9.91
CA ALA A 51 -3.56 14.65 9.30
C ALA A 51 -2.83 14.57 7.94
N ALA A 52 -1.89 13.63 7.80
CA ALA A 52 -1.20 13.36 6.55
C ALA A 52 -2.08 12.58 5.55
N ALA A 53 -2.99 11.74 6.05
CA ALA A 53 -3.94 11.00 5.23
C ALA A 53 -5.03 11.92 4.64
N GLY A 54 -5.51 12.89 5.42
CA GLY A 54 -6.51 13.86 4.98
C GLY A 54 -7.79 13.19 4.49
N GLU A 55 -8.29 13.62 3.33
CA GLU A 55 -9.52 13.06 2.74
C GLU A 55 -9.37 11.62 2.24
N PHE A 56 -8.14 11.12 2.12
CA PHE A 56 -7.85 9.78 1.59
C PHE A 56 -7.71 8.72 2.69
N GLU A 57 -8.08 9.04 3.94
CA GLU A 57 -7.92 8.13 5.07
C GLU A 57 -8.62 6.78 4.85
N SER A 58 -9.84 6.81 4.30
CA SER A 58 -10.61 5.60 3.97
C SER A 58 -10.00 4.72 2.88
N ASP A 59 -9.08 5.29 2.09
CA ASP A 59 -8.46 4.67 0.92
C ASP A 59 -7.00 4.30 1.20
N LEU A 60 -6.56 4.40 2.46
CA LEU A 60 -5.22 4.04 2.86
C LEU A 60 -4.96 2.53 2.67
N GLN A 61 -3.75 2.26 2.18
CA GLN A 61 -3.21 0.95 1.94
C GLN A 61 -1.77 0.85 2.44
N VAL A 62 -1.37 -0.36 2.83
CA VAL A 62 0.03 -0.73 3.03
C VAL A 62 0.55 -1.28 1.71
N PHE A 63 1.63 -0.70 1.23
CA PHE A 63 2.38 -1.16 0.07
C PHE A 63 3.69 -1.77 0.51
N HIS A 64 4.02 -2.94 0.00
CA HIS A 64 5.30 -3.60 0.23
C HIS A 64 6.13 -3.52 -1.05
N TYR A 65 7.35 -2.99 -0.94
CA TYR A 65 8.26 -2.97 -2.06
C TYR A 65 9.00 -4.31 -2.15
N THR A 66 8.64 -5.11 -3.16
CA THR A 66 9.26 -6.42 -3.39
C THR A 66 9.31 -6.72 -4.88
N GLY A 67 10.34 -7.43 -5.32
CA GLY A 67 10.52 -7.74 -6.75
C GLY A 67 10.66 -6.52 -7.66
N GLY A 68 11.04 -5.36 -7.11
CA GLY A 68 11.20 -4.10 -7.87
C GLY A 68 9.92 -3.30 -8.07
N ALA A 69 8.83 -3.64 -7.37
CA ALA A 69 7.56 -2.94 -7.45
C ALA A 69 6.89 -2.77 -6.08
N TRP A 70 6.05 -1.76 -5.95
CA TRP A 70 5.16 -1.57 -4.82
C TRP A 70 3.89 -2.40 -5.00
N LEU A 71 3.57 -3.27 -4.03
CA LEU A 71 2.39 -4.13 -4.08
C LEU A 71 1.49 -3.88 -2.86
N PRO A 72 0.17 -3.72 -3.03
CA PRO A 72 -0.74 -3.55 -1.91
C PRO A 72 -0.85 -4.86 -1.11
N VAL A 73 -0.69 -4.77 0.20
CA VAL A 73 -0.69 -5.91 1.15
C VAL A 73 -1.59 -5.65 2.37
N THR A 74 -2.44 -4.63 2.33
CA THR A 74 -3.36 -4.29 3.41
C THR A 74 -4.31 -5.44 3.71
N THR A 75 -4.46 -5.76 4.99
CA THR A 75 -5.44 -6.73 5.50
C THR A 75 -6.47 -6.09 6.43
N GLY A 76 -6.18 -4.92 6.99
CA GLY A 76 -7.14 -4.18 7.82
C GLY A 76 -6.80 -2.71 7.97
N LEU A 77 -7.83 -1.89 8.12
CA LEU A 77 -7.76 -0.45 8.38
C LEU A 77 -8.73 -0.11 9.52
N ASP A 78 -8.21 0.47 10.58
CA ASP A 78 -8.95 0.91 11.76
C ASP A 78 -8.87 2.42 11.89
N LEU A 79 -9.91 3.07 11.37
CA LEU A 79 -10.08 4.53 11.37
C LEU A 79 -10.33 5.12 12.76
N ALA A 80 -10.73 4.30 13.74
CA ALA A 80 -11.00 4.80 15.10
C ALA A 80 -9.71 4.93 15.92
N ASN A 81 -8.71 4.11 15.61
CA ASN A 81 -7.44 4.05 16.34
C ASN A 81 -6.22 4.52 15.51
N ASN A 82 -6.45 4.86 14.25
CA ASN A 82 -5.47 5.28 13.25
C ASN A 82 -4.41 4.18 13.00
N LEU A 83 -4.89 2.94 12.86
CA LEU A 83 -4.05 1.76 12.65
C LEU A 83 -4.32 1.14 11.29
N ILE A 84 -3.26 0.74 10.61
CA ILE A 84 -3.34 -0.04 9.37
C ILE A 84 -2.50 -1.30 9.51
N THR A 85 -3.04 -2.42 9.04
CA THR A 85 -2.43 -3.75 9.21
C THR A 85 -2.19 -4.42 7.85
N ALA A 86 -1.05 -5.08 7.73
CA ALA A 86 -0.72 -6.02 6.67
C ALA A 86 -0.38 -7.37 7.30
N GLY A 87 -0.99 -8.43 6.81
CA GLY A 87 -0.87 -9.77 7.38
C GLY A 87 -0.18 -10.75 6.44
N GLY A 88 0.42 -11.80 7.02
CA GLY A 88 1.00 -12.91 6.24
C GLY A 88 2.25 -12.52 5.44
N LEU A 89 3.01 -11.53 5.89
CA LEU A 89 4.22 -11.06 5.23
C LEU A 89 5.35 -12.06 5.40
N THR A 90 6.08 -12.36 4.31
CA THR A 90 7.15 -13.38 4.29
C THR A 90 8.55 -12.78 4.10
N SER A 91 8.67 -11.47 3.94
CA SER A 91 9.95 -10.78 3.80
C SER A 91 9.91 -9.41 4.47
N PHE A 92 11.06 -9.02 5.03
CA PHE A 92 11.30 -7.66 5.50
C PHE A 92 11.89 -6.83 4.36
N SER A 93 11.44 -5.58 4.24
CA SER A 93 11.77 -4.64 3.16
C SER A 93 11.22 -3.25 3.54
N LEU A 94 11.09 -2.39 2.54
CA LEU A 94 10.33 -1.15 2.57
C LEU A 94 8.81 -1.42 2.53
N PHE A 95 8.11 -0.77 3.45
CA PHE A 95 6.66 -0.73 3.56
C PHE A 95 6.19 0.72 3.55
N GLY A 96 5.38 1.09 2.57
CA GLY A 96 4.76 2.40 2.46
C GLY A 96 3.33 2.36 2.98
N VAL A 97 2.90 3.38 3.72
CA VAL A 97 1.48 3.65 3.92
C VAL A 97 1.10 4.80 2.99
N GLY A 98 0.03 4.64 2.24
CA GLY A 98 -0.39 5.62 1.25
C GLY A 98 -1.73 5.28 0.63
N TYR A 99 -2.12 6.00 -0.41
CA TYR A 99 -3.36 5.79 -1.15
C TYR A 99 -3.04 5.65 -2.63
N ALA A 100 -3.93 4.97 -3.35
CA ALA A 100 -3.81 4.80 -4.77
C ALA A 100 -5.19 4.57 -5.41
N ILE A 101 -5.70 5.62 -6.03
CA ILE A 101 -7.08 5.72 -6.51
C ILE A 101 -7.05 5.77 -8.05
N PRO A 102 -7.75 4.85 -8.74
CA PRO A 102 -7.86 4.87 -10.20
C PRO A 102 -8.55 6.14 -10.68
N GLU A 103 -8.14 6.67 -11.83
CA GLU A 103 -8.86 7.78 -12.46
C GLU A 103 -10.30 7.38 -12.83
N PRO A 104 -11.27 8.30 -12.75
CA PRO A 104 -12.66 8.03 -13.13
C PRO A 104 -12.82 7.44 -14.55
N GLY A 105 -11.91 7.79 -15.47
CA GLY A 105 -11.92 7.25 -16.84
C GLY A 105 -11.68 5.73 -16.92
N THR A 106 -10.82 5.19 -16.05
CA THR A 106 -10.53 3.75 -15.99
C THR A 106 -11.75 2.96 -15.50
N LEU A 107 -12.49 3.50 -14.53
CA LEU A 107 -13.73 2.90 -14.05
C LEU A 107 -14.84 2.92 -15.10
N ALA A 108 -14.98 4.03 -15.83
CA ALA A 108 -15.94 4.14 -16.92
C ALA A 108 -15.67 3.13 -18.04
N LEU A 109 -14.39 2.97 -18.44
CA LEU A 109 -13.98 1.96 -19.42
C LEU A 109 -14.25 0.53 -18.93
N ALA A 110 -13.91 0.22 -17.68
CA ALA A 110 -14.18 -1.09 -17.08
C ALA A 110 -15.70 -1.40 -17.04
N ALA A 111 -16.53 -0.41 -16.68
CA ALA A 111 -17.97 -0.57 -16.67
C ALA A 111 -18.54 -0.83 -18.08
N VAL A 112 -18.09 -0.09 -19.09
CA VAL A 112 -18.50 -0.30 -20.49
C VAL A 112 -18.03 -1.66 -21.00
N ALA A 113 -16.80 -2.06 -20.72
CA ALA A 113 -16.26 -3.37 -21.09
C ALA A 113 -17.05 -4.51 -20.42
N GLY A 114 -17.36 -4.39 -19.13
CA GLY A 114 -18.18 -5.34 -18.39
C GLY A 114 -19.60 -5.46 -18.98
N LEU A 115 -20.25 -4.33 -19.28
CA LEU A 115 -21.55 -4.30 -19.94
C LEU A 115 -21.52 -4.93 -21.35
N ALA A 116 -20.48 -4.66 -22.14
CA ALA A 116 -20.32 -5.24 -23.48
C ALA A 116 -20.13 -6.76 -23.43
N LEU A 117 -19.36 -7.27 -22.46
CA LEU A 117 -19.18 -8.71 -22.24
C LEU A 117 -20.47 -9.38 -21.78
N LEU A 118 -21.23 -8.77 -20.87
CA LEU A 118 -22.54 -9.27 -20.42
C LEU A 118 -23.56 -9.32 -21.56
N ARG A 119 -23.51 -8.37 -22.50
CA ARG A 119 -24.41 -8.31 -23.66
C ARG A 119 -24.07 -9.33 -24.75
N ARG A 120 -22.84 -9.86 -24.78
CA ARG A 120 -22.40 -10.89 -25.73
C ARG A 120 -22.75 -12.32 -25.27
N HIS A 121 -23.04 -12.53 -23.99
CA HIS A 121 -23.42 -13.83 -23.41
C HIS A 121 -24.94 -14.06 -23.29
N ARG A 122 -25.76 -13.16 -23.85
CA ARG A 122 -27.21 -13.34 -24.05
C ARG A 122 -27.49 -13.48 -25.53
#